data_AF-A0A8B8AKG1-F1
#
_entry.id   AF-A0A8B8AKG1-F1
#
_cell.length_a   1.000
_cell.length_b   1.000
_cell.length_c   1.000
_cell.angle_alpha   90.00
_cell.angle_beta   90.00
_cell.angle_gamma   90.00
#
_symmetry.space_group_name_H-M   'P 1'
#
loop_
_entity.id
_entity.type
_entity.pdbx_description
1 polymer ?
#
loop_
_entity_poly.entity_id
_entity_poly.type
_entity_poly.pdbx_seq_one_letter_code
_entity_poly.pdbx_strand_id
1 'polypeptide(L)'
;MTPVDVCPQNLTKVLEAAKKLGCGNDDYGKNQYLCLPNVNKTSLIEFCYKGTLGLQEKGFCLQVSEGKLTRTSCVGFLSGCPESPFITSDFYKYSACQELNPEHQCYKFDPHCPPKNDVETNDTPATICILVVYIGLVIFFIALFCILSFCRRRRKRRRRQFNAEDIEGEILKDNQEENGKRDPQLVDENTGHSEPDKSRKRIETREAKGTSLEKLKDATLKEMKKLLKEDREFTWLKNAVLSIMHCIEIDTETNDVYKNMQDVLQIGTRITQNLKQSISEVKATCTFLATVLQKDQYLLKNIKRFDDGEEYSELRPARTLGIRLEERLILSSTFFTQITEDTPSNMIDASLQIFSEIETVNVLERWQSDFEQYIRTSNVESAVLATILLNLYCRIAMLHSYVLWQVYCIKQSHNYDQSTTNGVFEIIDRCHKSSVNMLECLEHPKVDHAVFLTVFHITENGNVEYHLKSLGIKTHVVDESFYERNHYIQCKNLPDVKLQIKKDGSSIWGTTETTDYGKFRFESVEGREMDNICYIRSAHDDLTNHYIQMKSDGSCRIVKNRPDQGGKWKLVQIMIHNHPSFFISSLDWRGKFLYIESATEKLKGEEYFNMMERGLWKFREDFETYM
;
A
#
# COMPACT_ATOMS: atom_id res chain seq x y z
N MET A 1 33.86 15.44 -30.78
CA MET A 1 34.50 14.80 -29.61
C MET A 1 35.33 15.87 -28.94
N THR A 2 35.01 16.18 -27.70
CA THR A 2 35.63 17.29 -26.98
C THR A 2 36.12 16.78 -25.63
N PRO A 3 37.39 17.00 -25.26
CA PRO A 3 37.87 16.68 -23.92
C PRO A 3 37.16 17.52 -22.86
N VAL A 4 36.85 16.91 -21.72
CA VAL A 4 36.26 17.58 -20.55
C VAL A 4 36.95 17.11 -19.28
N ASP A 5 36.96 17.98 -18.26
CA ASP A 5 37.56 17.65 -16.96
C ASP A 5 36.63 16.76 -16.12
N VAL A 6 35.31 16.93 -16.29
CA VAL A 6 34.28 16.23 -15.49
C VAL A 6 33.11 15.84 -16.37
N CYS A 7 32.76 14.56 -16.36
CA CYS A 7 31.52 14.09 -16.98
C CYS A 7 30.30 14.41 -16.10
N PRO A 8 29.12 14.62 -16.71
CA PRO A 8 27.86 14.72 -16.00
C PRO A 8 27.64 13.55 -15.02
N GLN A 9 27.27 13.88 -13.79
CA GLN A 9 27.05 12.93 -12.68
C GLN A 9 25.56 12.62 -12.44
N ASN A 10 24.66 13.25 -13.19
CA ASN A 10 23.22 13.02 -13.09
C ASN A 10 22.54 13.29 -14.43
N LEU A 11 21.30 12.81 -14.56
CA LEU A 11 20.54 12.89 -15.81
C LEU A 11 20.30 14.35 -16.25
N THR A 12 20.03 15.27 -15.31
CA THR A 12 19.81 16.69 -15.64
C THR A 12 21.02 17.29 -16.36
N LYS A 13 22.22 17.07 -15.83
CA LYS A 13 23.47 17.55 -16.45
C LYS A 13 23.75 16.86 -17.79
N VAL A 14 23.37 15.59 -17.94
CA VAL A 14 23.45 14.88 -19.23
C VAL A 14 22.56 15.56 -20.26
N LEU A 15 21.31 15.90 -19.92
CA LEU A 15 20.37 16.56 -20.84
C LEU A 15 20.82 17.98 -21.20
N GLU A 16 21.35 18.74 -20.25
CA GLU A 16 21.92 20.08 -20.50
C GLU A 16 23.11 20.01 -21.45
N ALA A 17 24.03 19.08 -21.22
CA ALA A 17 25.21 18.88 -22.06
C ALA A 17 24.82 18.40 -23.47
N ALA A 18 23.86 17.46 -23.56
CA ALA A 18 23.31 17.00 -24.83
C ALA A 18 22.71 18.14 -25.65
N LYS A 19 21.92 19.02 -25.01
CA LYS A 19 21.33 20.20 -25.65
C LYS A 19 22.40 21.19 -26.11
N LYS A 20 23.43 21.42 -25.29
CA LYS A 20 24.57 22.29 -25.64
C LYS A 20 25.34 21.79 -26.86
N LEU A 21 25.50 20.48 -27.00
CA LEU A 21 26.19 19.84 -28.14
C LEU A 21 25.30 19.54 -29.34
N GLY A 22 23.97 19.74 -29.22
CA GLY A 22 23.02 19.43 -30.28
C GLY A 22 22.88 17.93 -30.56
N CYS A 23 23.01 17.08 -29.54
CA CYS A 23 22.82 15.64 -29.71
C CYS A 23 21.33 15.29 -29.88
N GLY A 24 21.04 14.38 -30.80
CA GLY A 24 19.70 13.85 -31.04
C GLY A 24 19.37 12.66 -30.13
N ASN A 25 18.27 11.99 -30.47
CA ASN A 25 17.94 10.69 -29.90
C ASN A 25 18.20 9.61 -30.96
N ASP A 26 18.49 8.38 -30.51
CA ASP A 26 18.53 7.23 -31.40
C ASP A 26 17.12 6.76 -31.81
N ASP A 27 17.04 5.72 -32.62
CA ASP A 27 15.78 5.17 -33.14
C ASP A 27 14.80 4.68 -32.05
N TYR A 28 15.28 4.54 -30.80
CA TYR A 28 14.50 4.11 -29.64
C TYR A 28 14.23 5.25 -28.65
N GLY A 29 14.51 6.49 -29.05
CA GLY A 29 14.26 7.67 -28.23
C GLY A 29 15.28 7.87 -27.10
N LYS A 30 16.45 7.23 -27.15
CA LYS A 30 17.52 7.40 -26.13
C LYS A 30 18.46 8.54 -26.54
N ASN A 31 18.79 9.40 -25.58
CA ASN A 31 19.67 10.55 -25.81
C ASN A 31 21.08 10.11 -26.22
N GLN A 32 21.53 10.52 -27.40
CA GLN A 32 22.81 10.12 -28.01
C GLN A 32 24.05 10.77 -27.39
N TYR A 33 23.91 11.66 -26.41
CA TYR A 33 25.04 12.23 -25.70
C TYR A 33 25.74 11.19 -24.82
N LEU A 34 27.06 11.09 -24.95
CA LEU A 34 27.92 10.30 -24.09
C LEU A 34 29.10 11.13 -23.60
N CYS A 35 29.53 10.86 -22.36
CA CYS A 35 30.78 11.35 -21.82
C CYS A 35 31.53 10.18 -21.17
N LEU A 36 32.63 9.76 -21.80
CA LEU A 36 33.34 8.53 -21.47
C LEU A 36 34.86 8.75 -21.45
N PRO A 37 35.62 7.98 -20.66
CA PRO A 37 37.07 7.93 -20.75
C PRO A 37 37.55 7.54 -22.15
N ASN A 38 38.62 8.16 -22.62
CA ASN A 38 39.35 7.60 -23.75
C ASN A 38 40.04 6.28 -23.35
N VAL A 39 40.35 5.43 -24.33
CA VAL A 39 41.01 4.13 -24.08
C VAL A 39 42.36 4.25 -23.34
N ASN A 40 43.05 5.39 -23.51
CA ASN A 40 44.32 5.68 -22.85
C ASN A 40 44.16 6.20 -21.41
N LYS A 41 42.91 6.41 -20.94
CA LYS A 41 42.57 6.94 -19.60
C LYS A 41 43.27 8.27 -19.25
N THR A 42 43.59 9.07 -20.27
CA THR A 42 44.24 10.38 -20.12
C THR A 42 43.24 11.52 -20.05
N SER A 43 42.01 11.32 -20.53
CA SER A 43 40.95 12.34 -20.53
C SER A 43 39.56 11.73 -20.64
N LEU A 44 38.56 12.51 -20.24
CA LEU A 44 37.15 12.23 -20.51
C LEU A 44 36.76 12.95 -21.80
N ILE A 45 35.97 12.29 -22.64
CA ILE A 45 35.56 12.79 -23.96
C ILE A 45 34.04 12.83 -24.01
N GLU A 46 33.49 14.00 -24.30
CA GLU A 46 32.07 14.16 -24.60
C GLU A 46 31.80 14.22 -26.12
N PHE A 47 30.70 13.59 -26.56
CA PHE A 47 30.30 13.54 -27.96
C PHE A 47 28.87 13.04 -28.16
N CYS A 48 28.32 13.29 -29.36
CA CYS A 48 27.08 12.66 -29.82
C CYS A 48 27.39 11.34 -30.54
N TYR A 49 26.92 10.23 -29.99
CA TYR A 49 27.07 8.90 -30.58
C TYR A 49 26.07 8.68 -31.71
N LYS A 50 26.55 8.27 -32.88
CA LYS A 50 25.70 8.10 -34.08
C LYS A 50 25.05 6.72 -34.22
N GLY A 51 25.26 5.82 -33.25
CA GLY A 51 24.69 4.48 -33.25
C GLY A 51 23.53 4.32 -32.28
N THR A 52 22.97 3.11 -32.26
CA THR A 52 21.94 2.70 -31.29
C THR A 52 22.53 2.52 -29.89
N LEU A 53 21.89 3.09 -28.88
CA LEU A 53 22.29 2.97 -27.48
C LEU A 53 21.75 1.65 -26.89
N GLY A 54 22.51 0.58 -27.13
CA GLY A 54 22.15 -0.76 -26.68
C GLY A 54 22.39 -1.03 -25.19
N LEU A 55 22.07 -2.27 -24.80
CA LEU A 55 22.36 -2.81 -23.48
C LEU A 55 23.84 -3.22 -23.37
N GLN A 56 24.46 -2.90 -22.25
CA GLN A 56 25.82 -3.27 -21.88
C GLN A 56 25.81 -4.33 -20.78
N GLU A 57 26.79 -5.22 -20.83
CA GLU A 57 26.96 -6.28 -19.84
C GLU A 57 27.45 -5.72 -18.49
N LYS A 58 27.07 -6.39 -17.40
CA LYS A 58 27.61 -6.09 -16.07
C LYS A 58 29.12 -6.34 -16.00
N GLY A 59 29.82 -5.66 -15.10
CA GLY A 59 31.26 -5.83 -14.87
C GLY A 59 32.16 -5.04 -15.82
N PHE A 60 31.60 -4.22 -16.71
CA PHE A 60 32.36 -3.45 -17.70
C PHE A 60 32.09 -1.94 -17.60
N CYS A 61 33.16 -1.16 -17.66
CA CYS A 61 33.11 0.27 -17.94
C CYS A 61 33.18 0.53 -19.46
N LEU A 62 32.52 1.58 -19.91
CA LEU A 62 32.57 2.05 -21.30
C LEU A 62 33.74 3.01 -21.52
N GLN A 63 34.37 2.90 -22.68
CA GLN A 63 35.45 3.75 -23.15
C GLN A 63 35.20 4.16 -24.60
N VAL A 64 35.95 5.17 -25.06
CA VAL A 64 35.89 5.63 -26.44
C VAL A 64 37.25 5.63 -27.13
N SER A 65 37.29 5.13 -28.35
CA SER A 65 38.41 5.23 -29.29
C SER A 65 37.90 5.60 -30.66
N GLU A 66 38.34 6.74 -31.21
CA GLU A 66 38.04 7.17 -32.58
C GLU A 66 36.55 7.14 -32.97
N GLY A 67 35.64 7.56 -32.08
CA GLY A 67 34.20 7.50 -32.39
C GLY A 67 33.49 6.22 -31.94
N LYS A 68 34.24 5.16 -31.60
CA LYS A 68 33.70 3.83 -31.30
C LYS A 68 33.71 3.56 -29.80
N LEU A 69 32.67 2.88 -29.35
CA LEU A 69 32.54 2.40 -27.98
C LEU A 69 33.35 1.13 -27.80
N THR A 70 34.20 1.11 -26.79
CA THR A 70 34.94 -0.05 -26.31
C THR A 70 34.58 -0.33 -24.86
N ARG A 71 34.87 -1.55 -24.39
CA ARG A 71 34.56 -1.99 -23.02
C ARG A 71 35.86 -2.38 -22.32
N THR A 72 35.95 -2.07 -21.03
CA THR A 72 37.04 -2.53 -20.16
C THR A 72 36.44 -3.15 -18.91
N SER A 73 37.00 -4.28 -18.45
CA SER A 73 36.54 -4.89 -17.20
C SER A 73 36.82 -3.95 -16.03
N CYS A 74 35.85 -3.80 -15.13
CA CYS A 74 36.01 -3.14 -13.83
C CYS A 74 35.81 -4.12 -12.66
N VAL A 75 35.76 -5.42 -12.94
CA VAL A 75 35.67 -6.46 -11.91
C VAL A 75 36.91 -6.36 -11.02
N GLY A 76 36.70 -6.05 -9.74
CA GLY A 76 37.76 -5.81 -8.76
C GLY A 76 37.92 -4.36 -8.33
N PHE A 77 37.18 -3.40 -8.92
CA PHE A 77 37.12 -2.04 -8.37
C PHE A 77 36.62 -2.05 -6.92
N LEU A 78 37.12 -1.13 -6.10
CA LEU A 78 36.73 -1.00 -4.69
C LEU A 78 35.22 -0.71 -4.54
N SER A 79 34.63 0.02 -5.49
CA SER A 79 33.18 0.24 -5.60
C SER A 79 32.80 0.83 -6.96
N GLY A 80 31.50 0.83 -7.31
CA GLY A 80 30.94 1.58 -8.44
C GLY A 80 31.05 0.92 -9.83
N CYS A 81 31.55 -0.32 -9.91
CA CYS A 81 31.47 -1.12 -11.14
C CYS A 81 30.02 -1.63 -11.37
N PRO A 82 29.48 -1.64 -12.60
CA PRO A 82 28.12 -2.09 -12.85
C PRO A 82 27.87 -3.55 -12.43
N GLU A 83 26.96 -3.78 -11.49
CA GLU A 83 26.60 -5.13 -11.01
C GLU A 83 25.49 -5.81 -11.83
N SER A 84 24.76 -5.03 -12.63
CA SER A 84 23.69 -5.48 -13.51
C SER A 84 23.84 -4.88 -14.92
N PRO A 85 23.29 -5.52 -15.97
CA PRO A 85 23.29 -4.95 -17.31
C PRO A 85 22.65 -3.55 -17.32
N PHE A 86 23.21 -2.64 -18.11
CA PHE A 86 22.79 -1.23 -18.12
C PHE A 86 22.73 -0.68 -19.55
N ILE A 87 21.89 0.33 -19.79
CA ILE A 87 21.78 0.97 -21.10
C ILE A 87 22.95 1.95 -21.27
N THR A 88 23.54 2.05 -22.47
CA THR A 88 24.68 2.95 -22.74
C THR A 88 24.42 4.40 -22.29
N SER A 89 23.19 4.91 -22.41
CA SER A 89 22.81 6.27 -21.95
C SER A 89 22.94 6.49 -20.44
N ASP A 90 22.99 5.42 -19.67
CA ASP A 90 23.03 5.44 -18.20
C ASP A 90 24.47 5.46 -17.65
N PHE A 91 25.46 5.74 -18.49
CA PHE A 91 26.88 5.77 -18.13
C PHE A 91 27.18 6.66 -16.89
N TYR A 92 26.41 7.74 -16.70
CA TYR A 92 26.55 8.67 -15.58
C TYR A 92 26.22 8.06 -14.20
N LYS A 93 25.55 6.90 -14.15
CA LYS A 93 25.25 6.19 -12.90
C LYS A 93 26.48 5.51 -12.29
N TYR A 94 27.57 5.39 -13.06
CA TYR A 94 28.77 4.65 -12.69
C TYR A 94 29.97 5.60 -12.60
N SER A 95 30.00 6.42 -11.55
CA SER A 95 31.07 7.41 -11.31
C SER A 95 32.46 6.78 -11.28
N ALA A 96 32.58 5.55 -10.78
CA ALA A 96 33.86 4.82 -10.78
C ALA A 96 34.41 4.57 -12.20
N CYS A 97 33.53 4.47 -13.19
CA CYS A 97 33.90 4.38 -14.61
C CYS A 97 34.25 5.73 -15.25
N GLN A 98 34.15 6.84 -14.52
CA GLN A 98 34.44 8.20 -15.00
C GLN A 98 35.60 8.85 -14.23
N GLU A 99 35.94 8.35 -13.04
CA GLU A 99 37.02 8.89 -12.23
C GLU A 99 38.37 8.30 -12.61
N LEU A 100 39.16 9.11 -13.33
CA LEU A 100 40.49 8.75 -13.78
C LEU A 100 41.56 9.36 -12.87
N ASN A 101 42.71 8.70 -12.82
CA ASN A 101 43.98 9.29 -12.43
C ASN A 101 44.81 9.49 -13.72
N PRO A 102 44.82 10.69 -14.32
CA PRO A 102 45.50 10.92 -15.59
C PRO A 102 47.02 10.74 -15.51
N GLU A 103 47.63 10.93 -14.34
CA GLU A 103 49.08 10.75 -14.12
C GLU A 103 49.49 9.29 -14.24
N HIS A 104 48.67 8.38 -13.68
CA HIS A 104 48.92 6.94 -13.70
C HIS A 104 48.10 6.18 -14.75
N GLN A 105 47.29 6.87 -15.56
CA GLN A 105 46.47 6.31 -16.65
C GLN A 105 45.61 5.12 -16.19
N CYS A 106 45.03 5.23 -14.99
CA CYS A 106 44.19 4.22 -14.35
C CYS A 106 42.90 4.82 -13.81
N TYR A 107 41.94 3.98 -13.44
CA TYR A 107 40.74 4.41 -12.73
C TYR A 107 41.06 4.55 -11.25
N LYS A 108 40.58 5.61 -10.59
CA LYS A 108 40.87 5.84 -9.17
C LYS A 108 40.37 4.71 -8.26
N PHE A 109 39.32 4.01 -8.68
CA PHE A 109 38.72 2.91 -7.93
C PHE A 109 39.34 1.54 -8.23
N ASP A 110 40.30 1.46 -9.16
CA ASP A 110 41.08 0.26 -9.39
C ASP A 110 42.09 0.10 -8.23
N PRO A 111 42.08 -1.03 -7.49
CA PRO A 111 43.02 -1.27 -6.39
C PRO A 111 44.49 -1.21 -6.80
N HIS A 112 44.80 -1.36 -8.09
CA HIS A 112 46.15 -1.28 -8.63
C HIS A 112 46.55 0.15 -9.02
N CYS A 113 45.64 1.12 -8.93
CA CYS A 113 45.91 2.52 -9.21
C CYS A 113 46.57 3.19 -7.99
N PRO A 114 47.79 3.75 -8.11
CA PRO A 114 48.47 4.36 -6.97
C PRO A 114 47.68 5.54 -6.38
N PRO A 115 47.60 5.66 -5.04
CA PRO A 115 46.98 6.81 -4.39
C PRO A 115 47.77 8.07 -4.71
N LYS A 116 47.06 9.19 -4.84
CA LYS A 116 47.69 10.50 -5.01
C LYS A 116 48.44 10.84 -3.71
N ASN A 117 49.74 11.15 -3.80
CA ASN A 117 50.54 11.60 -2.66
C ASN A 117 50.10 13.02 -2.26
N ASP A 118 48.94 13.15 -1.63
CA ASP A 118 48.53 14.37 -0.97
C ASP A 118 49.11 14.34 0.47
N VAL A 119 49.89 15.37 0.76
CA VAL A 119 50.72 15.59 1.97
C VAL A 119 50.00 15.23 3.27
N GLU A 120 50.66 14.42 4.10
CA GLU A 120 50.29 14.08 5.48
C GLU A 120 49.89 15.33 6.28
N THR A 121 48.65 15.34 6.77
CA THR A 121 48.31 16.08 8.00
C THR A 121 48.05 15.05 9.09
N ASN A 122 48.97 15.03 10.05
CA ASN A 122 48.87 14.30 11.29
C ASN A 122 47.56 14.66 12.01
N ASP A 123 46.70 13.69 12.28
CA ASP A 123 45.83 13.76 13.44
C ASP A 123 45.79 12.42 14.18
N THR A 124 46.09 12.52 15.46
CA THR A 124 46.47 11.46 16.38
C THR A 124 45.24 10.78 17.01
N PRO A 125 45.36 9.54 17.51
CA PRO A 125 44.28 8.79 18.17
C PRO A 125 43.65 9.46 19.40
N ALA A 126 44.26 10.51 19.95
CA ALA A 126 43.79 11.21 21.14
C ALA A 126 42.48 11.99 20.89
N THR A 127 42.28 12.53 19.68
CA THR A 127 41.10 13.36 19.35
C THR A 127 39.83 12.52 19.26
N ILE A 128 39.95 11.28 18.77
CA ILE A 128 38.84 10.33 18.67
C ILE A 128 38.36 9.90 20.07
N CYS A 129 39.29 9.64 21.00
CA CYS A 129 38.94 9.27 22.37
C CYS A 129 38.17 10.39 23.10
N ILE A 130 38.54 11.66 22.88
CA ILE A 130 37.85 12.81 23.50
C ILE A 130 36.42 12.95 22.94
N LEU A 131 36.23 12.77 21.63
CA LEU A 131 34.91 12.81 21.00
C LEU A 131 33.97 11.72 21.52
N VAL A 132 34.47 10.49 21.70
CA VAL A 132 33.66 9.37 22.22
C VAL A 132 33.20 9.62 23.66
N VAL A 133 34.07 10.14 24.52
CA VAL A 133 33.72 10.51 25.91
C VAL A 133 32.69 11.64 25.94
N TYR A 134 32.83 12.63 25.05
CA TYR A 134 31.92 13.76 24.97
C TYR A 134 30.51 13.33 24.51
N ILE A 135 30.41 12.46 23.50
CA ILE A 135 29.13 11.92 23.02
C ILE A 135 28.43 11.11 24.12
N GLY A 136 29.19 10.30 24.89
CA GLY A 136 28.65 9.55 26.02
C GLY A 136 28.03 10.44 27.11
N LEU A 137 28.68 11.56 27.44
CA LEU A 137 28.16 12.52 28.41
C LEU A 137 26.88 13.22 27.92
N VAL A 138 26.82 13.60 26.64
CA VAL A 138 25.62 14.24 26.06
C VAL A 138 24.41 13.29 26.12
N ILE A 139 24.60 12.01 25.78
CA ILE A 139 23.54 10.99 25.85
C ILE A 139 23.05 10.82 27.29
N PHE A 140 23.97 10.80 28.27
CA PHE A 140 23.61 10.70 29.69
C PHE A 140 22.74 11.88 30.15
N PHE A 141 23.08 13.12 29.78
CA PHE A 141 22.28 14.29 30.14
C PHE A 141 20.91 14.31 29.46
N ILE A 142 20.81 13.85 28.20
CA ILE A 142 19.52 13.71 27.50
C ILE A 142 18.63 12.70 28.21
N ALA A 143 19.16 11.53 28.58
CA ALA A 143 18.42 10.51 29.31
C ALA A 143 17.91 11.04 30.67
N LEU A 144 18.75 11.77 31.40
CA LEU A 144 18.40 12.37 32.69
C LEU A 144 17.31 13.44 32.52
N PHE A 145 17.38 14.26 31.47
CA PHE A 145 16.35 15.23 31.13
C PHE A 145 15.02 14.56 30.74
N CYS A 146 15.06 13.47 29.98
CA CYS A 146 13.89 12.66 29.63
C CYS A 146 13.24 12.05 30.88
N ILE A 147 14.02 11.51 31.82
CA ILE A 147 13.52 10.96 33.09
C ILE A 147 12.91 12.07 33.94
N LEU A 148 13.56 13.23 34.08
CA LEU A 148 13.02 14.37 34.82
C LEU A 148 11.72 14.89 34.20
N SER A 149 11.65 14.93 32.87
CA SER A 149 10.46 15.34 32.12
C SER A 149 9.32 14.33 32.30
N PHE A 150 9.62 13.04 32.29
CA PHE A 150 8.66 11.96 32.56
C PHE A 150 8.14 12.04 34.01
N CYS A 151 9.02 12.22 34.99
CA CYS A 151 8.67 12.42 36.40
C CYS A 151 7.82 13.68 36.61
N ARG A 152 8.14 14.79 35.93
CA ARG A 152 7.34 16.02 35.96
C ARG A 152 5.97 15.83 35.34
N ARG A 153 5.87 15.14 34.18
CA ARG A 153 4.59 14.79 33.55
C ARG A 153 3.74 13.89 34.46
N ARG A 154 4.35 12.91 35.14
CA ARG A 154 3.66 12.02 36.09
C ARG A 154 3.16 12.76 37.33
N ARG A 155 3.93 13.71 37.87
CA ARG A 155 3.47 14.60 38.96
C ARG A 155 2.31 15.51 38.53
N LYS A 156 2.33 16.04 37.30
CA LYS A 156 1.25 16.88 36.78
C LYS A 156 -0.05 16.10 36.56
N ARG A 157 0.02 14.82 36.16
CA ARG A 157 -1.16 13.93 36.06
C ARG A 157 -1.79 13.66 37.43
N ARG A 158 -1.00 13.40 38.48
CA ARG A 158 -1.52 13.21 39.84
C ARG A 158 -2.22 14.46 40.42
N ARG A 159 -1.72 15.67 40.13
CA ARG A 159 -2.39 16.92 40.56
C ARG A 159 -3.73 17.18 39.85
N ARG A 160 -3.90 16.67 38.62
CA ARG A 160 -5.17 16.81 37.89
C ARG A 160 -6.24 15.85 38.36
N GLN A 161 -5.86 14.68 38.87
CA GLN A 161 -6.79 13.71 39.46
C GLN A 161 -7.29 14.19 40.84
N PHE A 162 -6.41 14.73 41.68
CA PHE A 162 -6.79 15.25 43.00
C PHE A 162 -7.72 16.46 42.92
N ASN A 163 -7.52 17.36 41.95
CA ASN A 163 -8.40 18.51 41.75
C ASN A 163 -9.74 18.18 41.07
N ALA A 164 -9.88 17.02 40.43
CA ALA A 164 -11.13 16.61 39.80
C ALA A 164 -12.12 16.00 40.81
N GLU A 165 -11.60 15.30 41.84
CA GLU A 165 -12.43 14.75 42.93
C GLU A 165 -12.95 15.83 43.89
N ASP A 166 -12.19 16.92 44.12
CA ASP A 166 -12.67 18.05 44.95
C ASP A 166 -13.80 18.85 44.27
N ILE A 167 -13.77 18.99 42.93
CA ILE A 167 -14.80 19.73 42.18
C ILE A 167 -16.12 18.92 42.10
N GLU A 168 -16.03 17.59 42.03
CA GLU A 168 -17.22 16.73 42.00
C GLU A 168 -17.88 16.61 43.40
N GLY A 169 -17.11 16.80 44.48
CA GLY A 169 -17.62 16.90 45.85
C GLY A 169 -18.32 18.22 46.19
N GLU A 170 -17.96 19.33 45.54
CA GLU A 170 -18.58 20.65 45.74
C GLU A 170 -19.90 20.83 44.98
N ILE A 171 -20.03 20.26 43.77
CA ILE A 171 -21.25 20.38 42.94
C ILE A 171 -22.46 19.61 43.53
N LEU A 172 -22.22 18.61 44.39
CA LEU A 172 -23.28 17.84 45.06
C LEU A 172 -23.85 18.52 46.33
N LYS A 173 -23.22 19.60 46.83
CA LYS A 173 -23.71 20.35 48.00
C LYS A 173 -24.52 21.60 47.66
N ASP A 174 -24.42 22.10 46.43
CA ASP A 174 -25.02 23.40 46.03
C ASP A 174 -26.43 23.29 45.42
N ASN A 175 -27.04 22.11 45.44
CA ASN A 175 -28.42 21.89 44.93
C ASN A 175 -29.49 21.78 46.05
N GLN A 176 -29.18 22.24 47.27
CA GLN A 176 -30.14 22.32 48.38
C GLN A 176 -30.04 23.66 49.14
N GLU A 177 -30.26 24.77 48.44
CA GLU A 177 -30.62 26.12 48.94
C GLU A 177 -30.47 27.03 47.70
N GLU A 178 -31.43 27.76 47.14
CA GLU A 178 -32.41 28.66 47.74
C GLU A 178 -33.63 28.80 46.82
N ASN A 179 -34.77 28.96 47.48
CA ASN A 179 -36.05 29.36 46.93
C ASN A 179 -36.26 30.83 47.35
N GLY A 180 -36.37 31.80 46.42
CA GLY A 180 -36.89 33.12 46.80
C GLY A 180 -36.56 34.35 45.93
N LYS A 181 -37.60 34.83 45.24
CA LYS A 181 -37.97 36.25 44.96
C LYS A 181 -37.22 37.11 43.91
N ARG A 182 -37.96 37.35 42.81
CA ARG A 182 -38.46 38.65 42.27
C ARG A 182 -37.46 39.78 41.94
N ASP A 183 -37.08 39.88 40.65
CA ASP A 183 -37.43 40.93 39.63
C ASP A 183 -37.23 42.46 39.91
N PRO A 184 -37.13 43.34 38.88
CA PRO A 184 -35.92 43.73 38.12
C PRO A 184 -35.73 45.28 37.99
N GLN A 185 -34.57 45.78 37.52
CA GLN A 185 -34.35 47.05 36.77
C GLN A 185 -32.82 47.36 36.68
N LEU A 186 -32.19 47.54 35.50
CA LEU A 186 -32.13 48.68 34.56
C LEU A 186 -31.13 49.81 34.96
N VAL A 187 -30.40 50.28 33.93
CA VAL A 187 -29.68 51.56 33.74
C VAL A 187 -28.14 51.57 33.92
N ASP A 188 -27.49 51.59 32.74
CA ASP A 188 -26.45 52.48 32.18
C ASP A 188 -25.12 52.84 32.87
N GLU A 189 -24.13 52.89 31.97
CA GLU A 189 -23.10 53.93 31.77
C GLU A 189 -21.81 53.95 32.62
N ASN A 190 -20.74 53.54 31.91
CA ASN A 190 -19.66 54.42 31.41
C ASN A 190 -18.24 54.31 32.01
N THR A 191 -17.32 54.16 31.04
CA THR A 191 -15.95 54.70 30.93
C THR A 191 -14.81 54.23 31.85
N GLY A 192 -13.77 53.72 31.18
CA GLY A 192 -12.44 54.36 31.31
C GLY A 192 -11.22 53.44 31.35
N HIS A 193 -10.57 53.28 30.18
CA HIS A 193 -9.11 53.16 29.95
C HIS A 193 -8.37 51.93 30.55
N SER A 194 -7.34 51.31 29.98
CA SER A 194 -6.46 51.47 28.80
C SER A 194 -5.49 50.26 28.89
N GLU A 195 -5.23 49.43 27.88
CA GLU A 195 -4.20 49.56 26.83
C GLU A 195 -4.10 48.22 26.05
N PRO A 196 -3.48 48.20 24.85
CA PRO A 196 -3.81 47.26 23.79
C PRO A 196 -2.92 46.01 23.76
N ASP A 197 -3.50 44.82 23.88
CA ASP A 197 -2.75 43.57 23.67
C ASP A 197 -3.20 42.81 22.42
N LYS A 198 -2.30 42.88 21.42
CA LYS A 198 -1.96 42.04 20.26
C LYS A 198 -2.71 40.72 19.97
N SER A 199 -4.01 40.62 20.22
CA SER A 199 -4.81 39.41 19.98
C SER A 199 -5.69 39.48 18.72
N ARG A 200 -5.87 40.66 18.11
CA ARG A 200 -6.77 40.83 16.95
C ARG A 200 -6.19 40.46 15.58
N LYS A 201 -4.90 40.14 15.47
CA LYS A 201 -4.28 39.67 14.20
C LYS A 201 -4.39 38.16 13.95
N ARG A 202 -4.94 37.38 14.90
CA ARG A 202 -5.03 35.91 14.78
C ARG A 202 -6.42 35.37 14.44
N ILE A 203 -7.44 36.22 14.41
CA ILE A 203 -8.83 35.80 14.09
C ILE A 203 -9.16 36.08 12.61
N GLU A 204 -8.66 37.18 12.03
CA GLU A 204 -8.90 37.51 10.61
C GLU A 204 -8.16 36.59 9.61
N THR A 205 -7.16 35.83 10.05
CA THR A 205 -6.44 34.86 9.19
C THR A 205 -7.10 33.48 9.11
N ARG A 206 -8.07 33.17 9.98
CA ARG A 206 -8.77 31.86 9.99
C ARG A 206 -10.06 31.87 9.18
N GLU A 207 -10.79 32.98 9.13
CA GLU A 207 -12.01 33.10 8.33
C GLU A 207 -11.73 33.16 6.82
N ALA A 208 -10.55 33.60 6.39
CA ALA A 208 -10.19 33.64 4.97
C ALA A 208 -9.86 32.26 4.36
N LYS A 209 -9.30 31.31 5.13
CA LYS A 209 -8.97 29.95 4.63
C LYS A 209 -10.18 29.02 4.57
N GLY A 210 -11.28 29.34 5.26
CA GLY A 210 -12.55 28.62 5.20
C GLY A 210 -13.38 28.85 3.93
N THR A 211 -12.88 29.63 2.95
CA THR A 211 -13.72 30.08 1.81
C THR A 211 -13.35 29.52 0.43
N SER A 212 -12.23 28.81 0.25
CA SER A 212 -11.82 28.28 -1.07
C SER A 212 -12.11 26.78 -1.23
N LEU A 213 -11.64 25.94 -0.30
CA LEU A 213 -11.83 24.49 -0.39
C LEU A 213 -13.32 24.10 -0.28
N GLU A 214 -14.10 24.80 0.54
CA GLU A 214 -15.54 24.54 0.65
C GLU A 214 -16.32 24.92 -0.61
N LYS A 215 -15.89 25.98 -1.31
CA LYS A 215 -16.46 26.30 -2.63
C LYS A 215 -16.11 25.22 -3.65
N LEU A 216 -14.90 24.66 -3.59
CA LEU A 216 -14.49 23.54 -4.46
C LEU A 216 -15.26 22.26 -4.16
N LYS A 217 -15.54 21.97 -2.87
CA LYS A 217 -16.43 20.87 -2.46
C LYS A 217 -17.81 21.04 -3.10
N ASP A 218 -18.45 22.19 -2.91
CA ASP A 218 -19.80 22.42 -3.43
C ASP A 218 -19.83 22.40 -4.98
N ALA A 219 -18.81 22.95 -5.63
CA ALA A 219 -18.66 22.89 -7.08
C ALA A 219 -18.49 21.45 -7.59
N THR A 220 -17.68 20.64 -6.91
CA THR A 220 -17.46 19.21 -7.21
C THR A 220 -18.76 18.43 -7.08
N LEU A 221 -19.50 18.60 -5.99
CA LEU A 221 -20.78 17.91 -5.79
C LEU A 221 -21.82 18.33 -6.84
N LYS A 222 -21.86 19.61 -7.23
CA LYS A 222 -22.76 20.09 -8.29
C LYS A 222 -22.38 19.52 -9.66
N GLU A 223 -21.09 19.51 -9.99
CA GLU A 223 -20.55 18.92 -11.22
C GLU A 223 -20.88 17.44 -11.31
N MET A 224 -20.57 16.67 -10.26
CA MET A 224 -20.78 15.23 -10.23
C MET A 224 -22.27 14.85 -10.24
N LYS A 225 -23.14 15.62 -9.58
CA LYS A 225 -24.59 15.40 -9.67
C LYS A 225 -25.13 15.58 -11.08
N LYS A 226 -24.54 16.48 -11.86
CA LYS A 226 -24.93 16.72 -13.26
C LYS A 226 -24.44 15.59 -14.17
N LEU A 227 -23.22 15.11 -13.94
CA LEU A 227 -22.56 14.13 -14.82
C LEU A 227 -22.97 12.68 -14.54
N LEU A 228 -23.26 12.34 -13.28
CA LEU A 228 -23.67 10.99 -12.90
C LEU A 228 -25.18 10.82 -13.09
N LYS A 229 -25.57 9.79 -13.86
CA LYS A 229 -26.97 9.50 -14.19
C LYS A 229 -27.72 8.74 -13.08
N GLU A 230 -26.99 8.10 -12.17
CA GLU A 230 -27.54 7.25 -11.10
C GLU A 230 -27.34 7.88 -9.71
N ASP A 231 -28.42 7.99 -8.93
CA ASP A 231 -28.40 8.58 -7.58
C ASP A 231 -27.49 7.82 -6.60
N ARG A 232 -27.31 6.51 -6.81
CA ARG A 232 -26.45 5.67 -5.97
C ARG A 232 -24.97 6.05 -6.12
N GLU A 233 -24.51 6.19 -7.36
CA GLU A 233 -23.12 6.56 -7.68
C GLU A 233 -22.81 7.96 -7.15
N PHE A 234 -23.76 8.89 -7.29
CA PHE A 234 -23.61 10.23 -6.73
C PHE A 234 -23.56 10.22 -5.19
N THR A 235 -24.43 9.45 -4.53
CA THR A 235 -24.45 9.33 -3.06
C THR A 235 -23.11 8.83 -2.53
N TRP A 236 -22.54 7.83 -3.20
CA TRP A 236 -21.26 7.28 -2.81
C TRP A 236 -20.12 8.29 -3.01
N LEU A 237 -20.07 8.96 -4.16
CA LEU A 237 -19.05 9.99 -4.43
C LEU A 237 -19.16 11.13 -3.42
N LYS A 238 -20.38 11.54 -3.09
CA LYS A 238 -20.64 12.54 -2.04
C LYS A 238 -20.03 12.10 -0.70
N ASN A 239 -20.19 10.84 -0.31
CA ASN A 239 -19.59 10.33 0.92
C ASN A 239 -18.05 10.36 0.88
N ALA A 240 -17.43 10.02 -0.26
CA ALA A 240 -15.97 10.10 -0.41
C ALA A 240 -15.46 11.55 -0.31
N VAL A 241 -16.13 12.50 -0.97
CA VAL A 241 -15.80 13.94 -0.88
C VAL A 241 -15.94 14.45 0.56
N LEU A 242 -17.00 14.07 1.26
CA LEU A 242 -17.21 14.44 2.67
C LEU A 242 -16.17 13.81 3.60
N SER A 243 -15.77 12.56 3.35
CA SER A 243 -14.69 11.88 4.08
C SER A 243 -13.37 12.65 3.93
N ILE A 244 -13.02 13.04 2.70
CA ILE A 244 -11.82 13.84 2.43
C ILE A 244 -11.82 15.15 3.21
N MET A 245 -12.94 15.88 3.20
CA MET A 245 -13.09 17.14 3.92
C MET A 245 -12.92 16.95 5.42
N HIS A 246 -13.58 15.94 5.98
CA HIS A 246 -13.48 15.60 7.39
C HIS A 246 -12.04 15.27 7.81
N CYS A 247 -11.33 14.49 6.99
CA CYS A 247 -9.91 14.15 7.22
C CYS A 247 -8.99 15.38 7.23
N ILE A 248 -9.29 16.40 6.42
CA ILE A 248 -8.51 17.65 6.37
C ILE A 248 -8.81 18.54 7.60
N GLU A 249 -10.05 18.55 8.09
CA GLU A 249 -10.48 19.38 9.21
C GLU A 249 -9.95 18.90 10.57
N ILE A 250 -9.85 17.60 10.77
CA ILE A 250 -9.49 17.01 12.07
C ILE A 250 -7.99 17.12 12.39
N ASP A 251 -7.13 17.41 11.41
CA ASP A 251 -5.66 17.61 11.56
C ASP A 251 -4.99 16.61 12.53
N THR A 252 -5.36 15.34 12.45
CA THR A 252 -4.77 14.31 13.29
C THR A 252 -3.50 13.78 12.62
N GLU A 253 -2.36 13.93 13.31
CA GLU A 253 -1.05 13.32 12.99
C GLU A 253 -1.09 11.77 12.84
N THR A 254 -2.24 11.14 13.08
CA THR A 254 -2.42 9.68 13.16
C THR A 254 -3.15 9.04 11.97
N ASN A 255 -3.55 9.79 10.93
CA ASN A 255 -4.25 9.18 9.80
C ASN A 255 -3.28 8.44 8.87
N ASP A 256 -3.56 7.15 8.64
CA ASP A 256 -2.85 6.34 7.65
C ASP A 256 -3.04 6.96 6.25
N VAL A 257 -1.94 7.40 5.63
CA VAL A 257 -1.95 8.02 4.31
C VAL A 257 -2.56 7.09 3.26
N TYR A 258 -2.46 5.77 3.40
CA TYR A 258 -3.13 4.82 2.50
C TYR A 258 -4.65 4.90 2.56
N LYS A 259 -5.21 5.12 3.75
CA LYS A 259 -6.65 5.37 3.92
C LYS A 259 -7.08 6.66 3.23
N ASN A 260 -6.27 7.72 3.33
CA ASN A 260 -6.56 8.98 2.64
C ASN A 260 -6.45 8.84 1.11
N MET A 261 -5.44 8.10 0.63
CA MET A 261 -5.30 7.76 -0.79
C MET A 261 -6.51 6.98 -1.30
N GLN A 262 -7.05 6.06 -0.49
CA GLN A 262 -8.22 5.27 -0.84
C GLN A 262 -9.38 6.16 -1.27
N ASP A 263 -9.74 7.19 -0.50
CA ASP A 263 -10.87 8.08 -0.81
C ASP A 263 -10.67 8.87 -2.12
N VAL A 264 -9.44 9.27 -2.42
CA VAL A 264 -9.09 9.93 -3.69
C VAL A 264 -9.22 8.97 -4.87
N LEU A 265 -8.62 7.78 -4.74
CA LEU A 265 -8.66 6.74 -5.78
C LEU A 265 -10.09 6.24 -6.03
N GLN A 266 -10.91 6.22 -4.98
CA GLN A 266 -12.33 5.94 -5.05
C GLN A 266 -13.09 6.91 -5.97
N ILE A 267 -12.86 8.22 -5.83
CA ILE A 267 -13.41 9.23 -6.77
C ILE A 267 -12.90 8.95 -8.18
N GLY A 268 -11.60 8.71 -8.34
CA GLY A 268 -10.97 8.38 -9.61
C GLY A 268 -11.61 7.18 -10.31
N THR A 269 -11.79 6.08 -9.59
CA THR A 269 -12.46 4.86 -10.09
C THR A 269 -13.84 5.16 -10.67
N ARG A 270 -14.65 6.00 -9.99
CA ARG A 270 -15.99 6.35 -10.48
C ARG A 270 -15.96 7.20 -11.72
N ILE A 271 -15.01 8.12 -11.81
CA ILE A 271 -14.78 8.91 -13.01
C ILE A 271 -14.41 7.97 -14.17
N THR A 272 -13.47 7.04 -13.95
CA THR A 272 -13.05 6.06 -14.96
C THR A 272 -14.20 5.20 -15.46
N GLN A 273 -15.05 4.70 -14.54
CA GLN A 273 -16.15 3.79 -14.87
C GLN A 273 -17.33 4.49 -15.55
N ASN A 274 -17.70 5.70 -15.09
CA ASN A 274 -18.98 6.32 -15.48
C ASN A 274 -18.83 7.50 -16.44
N LEU A 275 -17.68 8.18 -16.45
CA LEU A 275 -17.53 9.50 -17.09
C LEU A 275 -16.53 9.51 -18.25
N LYS A 276 -16.19 8.35 -18.82
CA LYS A 276 -15.21 8.24 -19.92
C LYS A 276 -15.51 9.17 -21.11
N GLN A 277 -16.77 9.40 -21.46
CA GLN A 277 -17.17 10.29 -22.56
C GLN A 277 -17.24 11.77 -22.17
N SER A 278 -17.37 12.08 -20.88
CA SER A 278 -17.48 13.44 -20.33
C SER A 278 -16.26 13.79 -19.47
N ILE A 279 -15.13 13.14 -19.71
CA ILE A 279 -13.93 13.29 -18.89
C ILE A 279 -13.33 14.70 -19.00
N SER A 280 -13.55 15.40 -20.10
CA SER A 280 -13.17 16.81 -20.24
C SER A 280 -14.03 17.76 -19.40
N GLU A 281 -15.18 17.30 -18.91
CA GLU A 281 -16.14 18.08 -18.12
C GLU A 281 -15.85 18.02 -16.60
N VAL A 282 -14.96 17.15 -16.10
CA VAL A 282 -14.69 16.99 -14.65
C VAL A 282 -13.73 18.03 -14.06
N LYS A 283 -13.86 19.29 -14.49
CA LYS A 283 -12.89 20.36 -14.16
C LYS A 283 -12.91 20.73 -12.67
N ALA A 284 -14.09 20.94 -12.09
CA ALA A 284 -14.21 21.33 -10.69
C ALA A 284 -13.66 20.22 -9.77
N THR A 285 -13.95 18.96 -10.12
CA THR A 285 -13.43 17.81 -9.39
C THR A 285 -11.90 17.72 -9.49
N CYS A 286 -11.32 17.92 -10.66
CA CYS A 286 -9.86 17.94 -10.81
C CYS A 286 -9.22 19.08 -10.01
N THR A 287 -9.82 20.28 -9.98
CA THR A 287 -9.33 21.39 -9.15
C THR A 287 -9.43 21.07 -7.66
N PHE A 288 -10.54 20.46 -7.21
CA PHE A 288 -10.70 19.97 -5.84
C PHE A 288 -9.61 18.95 -5.49
N LEU A 289 -9.44 17.92 -6.30
CA LEU A 289 -8.43 16.88 -6.07
C LEU A 289 -7.02 17.47 -6.09
N ALA A 290 -6.66 18.32 -7.05
CA ALA A 290 -5.36 18.98 -7.09
C ALA A 290 -5.06 19.76 -5.79
N THR A 291 -6.08 20.41 -5.22
CA THR A 291 -5.97 21.12 -3.94
C THR A 291 -5.83 20.17 -2.74
N VAL A 292 -6.58 19.07 -2.74
CA VAL A 292 -6.52 18.02 -1.69
C VAL A 292 -5.15 17.34 -1.68
N LEU A 293 -4.62 17.01 -2.86
CA LEU A 293 -3.34 16.31 -3.05
C LEU A 293 -2.12 17.11 -2.55
N GLN A 294 -2.27 18.42 -2.29
CA GLN A 294 -1.25 19.28 -1.70
C GLN A 294 -1.31 19.36 -0.17
N LYS A 295 -2.33 18.78 0.48
CA LYS A 295 -2.49 18.79 1.93
C LYS A 295 -1.57 17.76 2.59
N ASP A 296 -1.04 18.09 3.78
CA ASP A 296 -0.06 17.24 4.49
C ASP A 296 -0.57 15.81 4.72
N GLN A 297 -1.86 15.63 4.96
CA GLN A 297 -2.50 14.32 5.16
C GLN A 297 -2.47 13.42 3.90
N TYR A 298 -2.23 14.01 2.72
CA TYR A 298 -2.26 13.37 1.40
C TYR A 298 -0.87 13.29 0.74
N LEU A 299 0.18 13.75 1.42
CA LEU A 299 1.54 13.72 0.86
C LEU A 299 2.14 12.31 0.99
N LEU A 300 2.53 11.72 -0.15
CA LEU A 300 3.14 10.39 -0.17
C LEU A 300 4.44 10.28 0.63
N LYS A 301 5.15 11.39 0.86
CA LYS A 301 6.36 11.42 1.70
C LYS A 301 6.09 10.98 3.16
N ASN A 302 4.83 11.02 3.59
CA ASN A 302 4.39 10.67 4.93
C ASN A 302 3.92 9.20 5.05
N ILE A 303 3.96 8.40 3.96
CA ILE A 303 3.61 6.97 4.05
C ILE A 303 4.66 6.23 4.88
N LYS A 304 4.22 5.21 5.62
CA LYS A 304 5.15 4.24 6.20
C LYS A 304 5.86 3.53 5.05
N ARG A 305 7.19 3.70 4.95
CA ARG A 305 8.02 3.04 3.93
C ARG A 305 8.04 1.52 4.15
N PHE A 306 8.47 0.77 3.14
CA PHE A 306 8.85 -0.63 3.36
C PHE A 306 9.81 -0.73 4.55
N ASP A 307 9.35 -1.31 5.67
CA ASP A 307 10.24 -1.71 6.76
C ASP A 307 11.08 -2.91 6.29
N ASP A 308 12.35 -2.96 6.67
CA ASP A 308 13.26 -4.08 6.40
C ASP A 308 12.94 -5.36 7.20
N GLY A 309 11.83 -5.36 7.97
CA GLY A 309 11.55 -6.32 9.05
C GLY A 309 11.03 -7.71 8.66
N GLU A 310 10.61 -7.97 7.42
CA GLU A 310 10.16 -9.31 7.02
C GLU A 310 11.18 -10.00 6.12
N GLU A 311 11.79 -11.07 6.62
CA GLU A 311 12.84 -11.84 5.94
C GLU A 311 12.22 -12.73 4.83
N TYR A 312 11.66 -12.14 3.78
CA TYR A 312 11.25 -12.88 2.58
C TYR A 312 12.46 -13.07 1.67
N SER A 313 13.27 -14.08 1.95
CA SER A 313 14.43 -14.44 1.11
C SER A 313 14.03 -14.77 -0.33
N GLU A 314 12.85 -15.38 -0.51
CA GLU A 314 12.38 -15.97 -1.78
C GLU A 314 11.91 -14.93 -2.82
N LEU A 315 11.37 -13.78 -2.39
CA LEU A 315 10.94 -12.68 -3.28
C LEU A 315 11.82 -11.44 -3.19
N ARG A 316 13.08 -11.60 -2.72
CA ARG A 316 14.03 -10.50 -2.59
C ARG A 316 14.13 -9.62 -3.86
N PRO A 317 14.21 -10.16 -5.10
CA PRO A 317 14.30 -9.33 -6.30
C PRO A 317 13.05 -8.47 -6.53
N ALA A 318 11.85 -9.04 -6.35
CA ALA A 318 10.59 -8.31 -6.51
C ALA A 318 10.48 -7.20 -5.46
N ARG A 319 10.82 -7.49 -4.20
CA ARG A 319 10.82 -6.50 -3.13
C ARG A 319 11.78 -5.34 -3.40
N THR A 320 13.03 -5.62 -3.77
CA THR A 320 14.02 -4.57 -4.09
C THR A 320 13.52 -3.67 -5.22
N LEU A 321 12.88 -4.25 -6.23
CA LEU A 321 12.29 -3.49 -7.32
C LEU A 321 11.10 -2.65 -6.86
N GLY A 322 10.23 -3.22 -6.01
CA GLY A 322 9.11 -2.49 -5.40
C GLY A 322 9.55 -1.29 -4.57
N ILE A 323 10.59 -1.44 -3.74
CA ILE A 323 11.18 -0.33 -2.96
C ILE A 323 11.65 0.79 -3.90
N ARG A 324 12.38 0.44 -4.96
CA ARG A 324 12.86 1.41 -5.95
C ARG A 324 11.71 2.16 -6.63
N LEU A 325 10.65 1.45 -7.00
CA LEU A 325 9.47 2.05 -7.63
C LEU A 325 8.73 2.96 -6.65
N GLU A 326 8.54 2.53 -5.40
CA GLU A 326 7.94 3.34 -4.33
C GLU A 326 8.70 4.66 -4.14
N GLU A 327 10.03 4.60 -4.00
CA GLU A 327 10.85 5.80 -3.83
C GLU A 327 10.70 6.76 -5.01
N ARG A 328 10.67 6.25 -6.24
CA ARG A 328 10.44 7.07 -7.44
C ARG A 328 9.05 7.70 -7.45
N LEU A 329 8.01 6.96 -7.07
CA LEU A 329 6.64 7.46 -7.02
C LEU A 329 6.47 8.54 -5.95
N ILE A 330 7.06 8.35 -4.77
CA ILE A 330 7.10 9.35 -3.69
C ILE A 330 7.82 10.62 -4.17
N LEU A 331 8.98 10.46 -4.81
CA LEU A 331 9.76 11.58 -5.33
C LEU A 331 8.94 12.36 -6.37
N SER A 332 8.32 11.67 -7.32
CA SER A 332 7.47 12.27 -8.35
C SER A 332 6.29 13.02 -7.74
N SER A 333 5.57 12.40 -6.81
CA SER A 333 4.46 13.06 -6.10
C SER A 333 4.91 14.31 -5.35
N THR A 334 6.08 14.28 -4.71
CA THR A 334 6.61 15.42 -3.98
C THR A 334 6.87 16.60 -4.92
N PHE A 335 7.43 16.34 -6.11
CA PHE A 335 7.57 17.39 -7.13
C PHE A 335 6.22 17.95 -7.59
N PHE A 336 5.22 17.09 -7.83
CA PHE A 336 3.89 17.54 -8.27
C PHE A 336 3.16 18.39 -7.23
N THR A 337 3.42 18.19 -5.94
CA THR A 337 2.82 19.03 -4.87
C THR A 337 3.35 20.47 -4.88
N GLN A 338 4.46 20.74 -5.55
CA GLN A 338 5.03 22.08 -5.68
C GLN A 338 4.42 22.87 -6.85
N ILE A 339 3.63 22.21 -7.71
CA ILE A 339 2.98 22.85 -8.85
C ILE A 339 1.74 23.61 -8.36
N THR A 340 1.79 24.94 -8.45
CA THR A 340 0.67 25.87 -8.20
C THR A 340 0.04 26.35 -9.51
N GLU A 341 -1.13 26.99 -9.44
CA GLU A 341 -1.82 27.58 -10.62
C GLU A 341 -0.93 28.56 -11.41
N ASP A 342 0.04 29.20 -10.76
CA ASP A 342 0.97 30.15 -11.37
C ASP A 342 2.19 29.47 -12.02
N THR A 343 2.28 28.14 -11.99
CA THR A 343 3.46 27.41 -12.50
C THR A 343 3.51 27.47 -14.03
N PRO A 344 4.63 27.93 -14.63
CA PRO A 344 4.77 27.96 -16.08
C PRO A 344 4.66 26.56 -16.72
N SER A 345 3.94 26.44 -17.84
CA SER A 345 3.71 25.15 -18.53
C SER A 345 5.00 24.42 -18.91
N ASN A 346 6.06 25.15 -19.27
CA ASN A 346 7.36 24.52 -19.58
C ASN A 346 8.01 23.85 -18.35
N MET A 347 7.78 24.35 -17.14
CA MET A 347 8.25 23.73 -15.90
C MET A 347 7.41 22.50 -15.56
N ILE A 348 6.10 22.57 -15.76
CA ILE A 348 5.19 21.43 -15.59
C ILE A 348 5.61 20.30 -16.54
N ASP A 349 5.89 20.60 -17.81
CA ASP A 349 6.34 19.60 -18.80
C ASP A 349 7.65 18.92 -18.39
N ALA A 350 8.61 19.68 -17.88
CA ALA A 350 9.87 19.14 -17.37
C ALA A 350 9.63 18.23 -16.14
N SER A 351 8.73 18.63 -15.23
CA SER A 351 8.34 17.80 -14.09
C SER A 351 7.63 16.51 -14.52
N LEU A 352 6.80 16.56 -15.54
CA LEU A 352 6.09 15.39 -16.08
C LEU A 352 7.01 14.43 -16.82
N GLN A 353 8.10 14.91 -17.45
CA GLN A 353 9.10 14.06 -18.07
C GLN A 353 9.90 13.22 -17.07
N ILE A 354 10.00 13.65 -15.80
CA ILE A 354 10.64 12.87 -14.72
C ILE A 354 9.81 11.62 -14.39
N PHE A 355 8.49 11.71 -14.56
CA PHE A 355 7.59 10.58 -14.38
C PHE A 355 7.64 9.65 -15.60
N SER A 356 8.43 8.58 -15.50
CA SER A 356 8.44 7.48 -16.47
C SER A 356 7.51 6.36 -16.01
N GLU A 357 6.38 6.21 -16.71
CA GLU A 357 5.37 5.18 -16.45
C GLU A 357 5.80 3.78 -16.93
N ILE A 358 6.61 3.73 -17.99
CA ILE A 358 6.97 2.48 -18.69
C ILE A 358 7.61 1.46 -17.74
N GLU A 359 8.52 1.88 -16.86
CA GLU A 359 9.18 0.96 -15.92
C GLU A 359 8.17 0.39 -14.91
N THR A 360 7.29 1.24 -14.36
CA THR A 360 6.30 0.82 -13.37
C THR A 360 5.30 -0.16 -13.98
N VAL A 361 4.77 0.13 -15.17
CA VAL A 361 3.80 -0.74 -15.82
C VAL A 361 4.40 -2.08 -16.22
N ASN A 362 5.59 -2.09 -16.81
CA ASN A 362 6.26 -3.35 -17.15
C ASN A 362 6.49 -4.26 -15.93
N VAL A 363 6.80 -3.66 -14.77
CA VAL A 363 6.97 -4.42 -13.52
C VAL A 363 5.65 -4.96 -13.01
N LEU A 364 4.59 -4.15 -13.00
CA LEU A 364 3.27 -4.58 -12.57
C LEU A 364 2.71 -5.70 -13.47
N GLU A 365 2.87 -5.60 -14.79
CA GLU A 365 2.46 -6.63 -15.76
C GLU A 365 3.23 -7.95 -15.54
N ARG A 366 4.53 -7.85 -15.27
CA ARG A 366 5.35 -9.02 -14.92
C ARG A 366 4.87 -9.68 -13.63
N TRP A 367 4.65 -8.89 -12.58
CA TRP A 367 4.16 -9.42 -11.30
C TRP A 367 2.76 -10.02 -11.41
N GLN A 368 1.91 -9.48 -12.27
CA GLN A 368 0.62 -10.09 -12.58
C GLN A 368 0.81 -11.48 -13.21
N SER A 369 1.72 -11.61 -14.17
CA SER A 369 2.04 -12.90 -14.80
C SER A 369 2.61 -13.92 -13.80
N ASP A 370 3.56 -13.48 -12.96
CA ASP A 370 4.17 -14.31 -11.91
C ASP A 370 3.10 -14.76 -10.88
N PHE A 371 2.20 -13.85 -10.48
CA PHE A 371 1.08 -14.15 -9.58
C PHE A 371 0.14 -15.19 -10.17
N GLU A 372 -0.29 -15.02 -11.43
CA GLU A 372 -1.15 -15.99 -12.12
C GLU A 372 -0.50 -17.38 -12.17
N GLN A 373 0.82 -17.46 -12.37
CA GLN A 373 1.55 -18.72 -12.33
C GLN A 373 1.52 -19.35 -10.92
N TYR A 374 1.75 -18.55 -9.87
CA TYR A 374 1.76 -19.04 -8.50
C TYR A 374 0.39 -19.56 -8.05
N ILE A 375 -0.70 -18.84 -8.33
CA ILE A 375 -2.04 -19.28 -7.90
C ILE A 375 -2.56 -20.51 -8.64
N ARG A 376 -2.07 -20.77 -9.87
CA ARG A 376 -2.35 -22.00 -10.62
C ARG A 376 -1.56 -23.19 -10.09
N THR A 377 -0.45 -22.93 -9.42
CA THR A 377 0.35 -23.98 -8.81
C THR A 377 -0.31 -24.37 -7.48
N SER A 378 -1.07 -25.46 -7.48
CA SER A 378 -1.91 -25.87 -6.34
C SER A 378 -1.12 -26.45 -5.15
N ASN A 379 -0.13 -25.70 -4.62
CA ASN A 379 0.61 -26.02 -3.41
C ASN A 379 0.72 -24.80 -2.47
N VAL A 380 1.00 -25.07 -1.20
CA VAL A 380 1.00 -24.05 -0.14
C VAL A 380 2.14 -23.04 -0.31
N GLU A 381 3.34 -23.48 -0.71
CA GLU A 381 4.50 -22.61 -0.89
C GLU A 381 4.23 -21.54 -1.96
N SER A 382 3.70 -21.95 -3.12
CA SER A 382 3.32 -21.04 -4.21
C SER A 382 2.19 -20.12 -3.80
N ALA A 383 1.21 -20.59 -3.03
CA ALA A 383 0.14 -19.76 -2.48
C ALA A 383 0.64 -18.69 -1.49
N VAL A 384 1.66 -19.00 -0.67
CA VAL A 384 2.32 -18.03 0.21
C VAL A 384 3.06 -16.97 -0.62
N LEU A 385 3.82 -17.38 -1.64
CA LEU A 385 4.49 -16.46 -2.56
C LEU A 385 3.50 -15.54 -3.28
N ALA A 386 2.38 -16.09 -3.76
CA ALA A 386 1.31 -15.33 -4.39
C ALA A 386 0.72 -14.28 -3.44
N THR A 387 0.54 -14.62 -2.16
CA THR A 387 0.03 -13.69 -1.13
C THR A 387 0.95 -12.48 -0.96
N ILE A 388 2.25 -12.74 -0.82
CA ILE A 388 3.28 -11.69 -0.67
C ILE A 388 3.33 -10.80 -1.93
N LEU A 389 3.36 -11.43 -3.11
CA LEU A 389 3.44 -10.72 -4.38
C LEU A 389 2.19 -9.86 -4.63
N LEU A 390 0.99 -10.36 -4.31
CA LEU A 390 -0.26 -9.63 -4.47
C LEU A 390 -0.29 -8.37 -3.58
N ASN A 391 0.15 -8.49 -2.32
CA ASN A 391 0.23 -7.35 -1.40
C ASN A 391 1.24 -6.30 -1.89
N LEU A 392 2.39 -6.74 -2.40
CA LEU A 392 3.40 -5.88 -3.01
C LEU A 392 2.88 -5.18 -4.28
N TYR A 393 2.21 -5.92 -5.17
CA TYR A 393 1.55 -5.37 -6.36
C TYR A 393 0.54 -4.29 -5.98
N CYS A 394 -0.38 -4.58 -5.06
CA CYS A 394 -1.45 -3.64 -4.69
C CYS A 394 -0.88 -2.32 -4.17
N ARG A 395 0.18 -2.40 -3.37
CA ARG A 395 0.87 -1.22 -2.86
C ARG A 395 1.41 -0.33 -3.98
N ILE A 396 2.18 -0.90 -4.91
CA ILE A 396 2.77 -0.13 -6.01
C ILE A 396 1.69 0.35 -6.99
N ALA A 397 0.68 -0.47 -7.28
CA ALA A 397 -0.43 -0.11 -8.15
C ALA A 397 -1.26 1.06 -7.59
N MET A 398 -1.50 1.09 -6.28
CA MET A 398 -2.17 2.21 -5.62
C MET A 398 -1.36 3.51 -5.71
N LEU A 399 -0.07 3.46 -5.37
CA LEU A 399 0.82 4.63 -5.47
C LEU A 399 0.90 5.14 -6.91
N HIS A 400 1.05 4.23 -7.88
CA HIS A 400 1.10 4.58 -9.30
C HIS A 400 -0.19 5.25 -9.76
N SER A 401 -1.34 4.65 -9.43
CA SER A 401 -2.66 5.21 -9.76
C SER A 401 -2.86 6.59 -9.15
N TYR A 402 -2.40 6.79 -7.91
CA TYR A 402 -2.51 8.06 -7.21
C TYR A 402 -1.69 9.16 -7.90
N VAL A 403 -0.45 8.84 -8.28
CA VAL A 403 0.43 9.77 -9.03
C VAL A 403 -0.14 10.07 -10.41
N LEU A 404 -0.71 9.08 -11.12
CA LEU A 404 -1.37 9.32 -12.40
C LEU A 404 -2.56 10.28 -12.26
N TRP A 405 -3.36 10.14 -11.20
CA TRP A 405 -4.46 11.08 -10.91
C TRP A 405 -3.96 12.48 -10.56
N GLN A 406 -2.83 12.62 -9.86
CA GLN A 406 -2.17 13.91 -9.66
C GLN A 406 -1.82 14.56 -11.00
N VAL A 407 -1.13 13.82 -11.88
CA VAL A 407 -0.74 14.29 -13.21
C VAL A 407 -1.97 14.71 -14.03
N TYR A 408 -3.00 13.87 -14.05
CA TYR A 408 -4.23 14.14 -14.78
C TYR A 408 -4.91 15.42 -14.28
N CYS A 409 -5.08 15.56 -12.97
CA CYS A 409 -5.73 16.74 -12.38
C CYS A 409 -4.93 18.03 -12.64
N ILE A 410 -3.59 17.98 -12.57
CA ILE A 410 -2.71 19.12 -12.87
C ILE A 410 -2.86 19.54 -14.33
N LYS A 411 -2.83 18.60 -15.28
CA LYS A 411 -3.02 18.91 -16.69
C LYS A 411 -4.40 19.51 -16.97
N GLN A 412 -5.44 18.92 -16.38
CA GLN A 412 -6.81 19.36 -16.55
C GLN A 412 -7.03 20.78 -15.97
N SER A 413 -6.41 21.10 -14.83
CA SER A 413 -6.55 22.42 -14.19
C SER A 413 -5.79 23.53 -14.94
N HIS A 414 -4.67 23.21 -15.58
CA HIS A 414 -3.86 24.17 -16.34
C HIS A 414 -4.27 24.29 -17.82
N ASN A 415 -5.42 23.71 -18.21
CA ASN A 415 -5.94 23.72 -19.58
C ASN A 415 -4.92 23.22 -20.64
N TYR A 416 -4.19 22.15 -20.30
CA TYR A 416 -3.31 21.47 -21.25
C TYR A 416 -4.09 20.98 -22.48
N ASP A 417 -3.36 20.75 -23.58
CA ASP A 417 -3.94 20.18 -24.79
C ASP A 417 -4.67 18.86 -24.49
N GLN A 418 -5.92 18.79 -24.96
CA GLN A 418 -6.85 17.73 -24.64
C GLN A 418 -6.31 16.35 -25.06
N SER A 419 -5.50 16.27 -26.13
CA SER A 419 -4.93 14.98 -26.55
C SER A 419 -3.93 14.45 -25.51
N THR A 420 -3.10 15.32 -24.94
CA THR A 420 -2.09 14.93 -23.94
C THR A 420 -2.70 14.59 -22.59
N THR A 421 -3.82 15.23 -22.24
CA THR A 421 -4.58 14.94 -21.03
C THR A 421 -5.38 13.65 -21.18
N ASN A 422 -5.98 13.42 -22.35
CA ASN A 422 -6.65 12.17 -22.69
C ASN A 422 -5.68 10.98 -22.69
N GLY A 423 -4.45 11.15 -23.18
CA GLY A 423 -3.43 10.10 -23.13
C GLY A 423 -3.11 9.64 -21.70
N VAL A 424 -3.06 10.55 -20.73
CA VAL A 424 -2.89 10.19 -19.30
C VAL A 424 -4.11 9.42 -18.80
N PHE A 425 -5.32 9.85 -19.17
CA PHE A 425 -6.53 9.14 -18.77
C PHE A 425 -6.63 7.73 -19.37
N GLU A 426 -6.18 7.52 -20.60
CA GLU A 426 -6.10 6.17 -21.21
C GLU A 426 -5.16 5.25 -20.43
N ILE A 427 -4.06 5.79 -19.91
CA ILE A 427 -3.15 5.05 -19.02
C ILE A 427 -3.86 4.72 -17.70
N ILE A 428 -4.56 5.69 -17.10
CA ILE A 428 -5.37 5.46 -15.87
C ILE A 428 -6.39 4.34 -16.10
N ASP A 429 -7.15 4.38 -17.19
CA ASP A 429 -8.14 3.35 -17.55
C ASP A 429 -7.48 1.97 -17.72
N ARG A 430 -6.31 1.91 -18.34
CA ARG A 430 -5.54 0.67 -18.51
C ARG A 430 -5.05 0.11 -17.17
N CYS A 431 -4.44 0.95 -16.33
CA CYS A 431 -3.97 0.55 -15.00
C CYS A 431 -5.13 0.10 -14.09
N HIS A 432 -6.28 0.77 -14.18
CA HIS A 432 -7.50 0.38 -13.48
C HIS A 432 -7.94 -1.02 -13.89
N LYS A 433 -8.03 -1.30 -15.20
CA LYS A 433 -8.38 -2.63 -15.72
C LYS A 433 -7.39 -3.71 -15.32
N SER A 434 -6.08 -3.45 -15.40
CA SER A 434 -5.06 -4.41 -14.94
C SER A 434 -5.20 -4.70 -13.45
N SER A 435 -5.47 -3.68 -12.62
CA SER A 435 -5.69 -3.87 -11.17
C SER A 435 -6.94 -4.71 -10.88
N VAL A 436 -8.05 -4.45 -11.59
CA VAL A 436 -9.27 -5.26 -11.47
C VAL A 436 -9.00 -6.70 -11.88
N ASN A 437 -8.29 -6.92 -13.00
CA ASN A 437 -7.93 -8.26 -13.45
C ASN A 437 -7.04 -9.01 -12.43
N MET A 438 -6.05 -8.33 -11.85
CA MET A 438 -5.20 -8.91 -10.79
C MET A 438 -6.02 -9.40 -9.59
N LEU A 439 -7.07 -8.65 -9.22
CA LEU A 439 -7.93 -8.94 -8.07
C LEU A 439 -9.15 -9.79 -8.42
N GLU A 440 -9.33 -10.18 -9.69
CA GLU A 440 -10.48 -10.97 -10.16
C GLU A 440 -10.63 -12.27 -9.37
N CYS A 441 -9.51 -12.89 -8.96
CA CYS A 441 -9.53 -14.13 -8.20
C CYS A 441 -10.21 -14.01 -6.82
N LEU A 442 -10.25 -12.81 -6.22
CA LEU A 442 -10.90 -12.54 -4.94
C LEU A 442 -12.38 -12.18 -5.11
N GLU A 443 -12.72 -11.49 -6.20
CA GLU A 443 -14.10 -11.13 -6.54
C GLU A 443 -14.88 -12.32 -7.11
N HIS A 444 -14.23 -13.15 -7.91
CA HIS A 444 -14.81 -14.33 -8.55
C HIS A 444 -13.95 -15.58 -8.24
N PRO A 445 -14.01 -16.08 -6.99
CA PRO A 445 -13.29 -17.29 -6.59
C PRO A 445 -13.54 -18.46 -7.54
N LYS A 446 -12.46 -19.11 -7.97
CA LYS A 446 -12.49 -20.31 -8.84
C LYS A 446 -11.90 -21.49 -8.07
N VAL A 447 -12.38 -22.70 -8.40
CA VAL A 447 -11.93 -23.94 -7.76
C VAL A 447 -10.41 -24.11 -7.92
N ASP A 448 -9.87 -23.81 -9.10
CA ASP A 448 -8.43 -23.95 -9.40
C ASP A 448 -7.53 -23.06 -8.51
N HIS A 449 -8.09 -22.04 -7.85
CA HIS A 449 -7.37 -21.13 -6.97
C HIS A 449 -7.59 -21.44 -5.48
N ALA A 450 -8.20 -22.57 -5.12
CA ALA A 450 -8.60 -22.86 -3.74
C ALA A 450 -7.45 -22.78 -2.72
N VAL A 451 -6.27 -23.31 -3.08
CA VAL A 451 -5.11 -23.30 -2.19
C VAL A 451 -4.68 -21.86 -1.90
N PHE A 452 -4.57 -21.02 -2.92
CA PHE A 452 -4.31 -19.60 -2.74
C PHE A 452 -5.38 -18.93 -1.87
N LEU A 453 -6.66 -19.13 -2.21
CA LEU A 453 -7.78 -18.50 -1.50
C LEU A 453 -7.87 -18.91 -0.03
N THR A 454 -7.41 -20.10 0.33
CA THR A 454 -7.37 -20.56 1.74
C THR A 454 -6.18 -20.00 2.50
N VAL A 455 -5.01 -19.86 1.85
CA VAL A 455 -3.80 -19.28 2.47
C VAL A 455 -3.87 -17.74 2.57
N PHE A 456 -4.54 -17.07 1.63
CA PHE A 456 -4.57 -15.62 1.52
C PHE A 456 -5.54 -14.97 2.51
N HIS A 457 -5.07 -14.14 3.42
CA HIS A 457 -5.91 -13.44 4.41
C HIS A 457 -5.92 -11.94 4.17
N ILE A 458 -7.10 -11.34 3.97
CA ILE A 458 -7.25 -9.90 3.73
C ILE A 458 -6.78 -9.11 4.95
N THR A 459 -7.10 -9.56 6.16
CA THR A 459 -6.74 -8.85 7.40
C THR A 459 -5.23 -8.79 7.66
N GLU A 460 -4.46 -9.67 7.00
CA GLU A 460 -2.99 -9.72 7.08
C GLU A 460 -2.34 -8.94 5.92
N ASN A 461 -3.12 -8.49 4.93
CA ASN A 461 -2.65 -7.87 3.68
C ASN A 461 -3.33 -6.50 3.45
N GLY A 462 -3.02 -5.54 4.33
CA GLY A 462 -3.68 -4.23 4.35
C GLY A 462 -3.63 -3.45 3.02
N ASN A 463 -2.57 -3.57 2.21
CA ASN A 463 -2.54 -2.89 0.90
C ASN A 463 -3.57 -3.49 -0.07
N VAL A 464 -3.85 -4.80 0.03
CA VAL A 464 -4.90 -5.45 -0.77
C VAL A 464 -6.28 -4.96 -0.33
N GLU A 465 -6.51 -4.86 0.99
CA GLU A 465 -7.76 -4.33 1.53
C GLU A 465 -8.01 -2.89 1.04
N TYR A 466 -7.01 -2.01 1.14
CA TYR A 466 -7.11 -0.64 0.63
C TYR A 466 -7.38 -0.59 -0.88
N HIS A 467 -6.70 -1.44 -1.66
CA HIS A 467 -6.87 -1.45 -3.11
C HIS A 467 -8.26 -1.94 -3.53
N LEU A 468 -8.75 -3.03 -2.93
CA LEU A 468 -10.13 -3.54 -3.14
C LEU A 468 -11.17 -2.45 -2.88
N LYS A 469 -11.06 -1.76 -1.73
CA LYS A 469 -11.95 -0.64 -1.38
C LYS A 469 -11.82 0.52 -2.37
N SER A 470 -10.63 0.82 -2.86
CA SER A 470 -10.38 1.90 -3.83
C SER A 470 -11.01 1.63 -5.21
N LEU A 471 -11.05 0.36 -5.61
CA LEU A 471 -11.65 -0.09 -6.86
C LEU A 471 -13.16 -0.35 -6.74
N GLY A 472 -13.70 -0.31 -5.51
CA GLY A 472 -15.10 -0.63 -5.23
C GLY A 472 -15.43 -2.11 -5.40
N ILE A 473 -14.42 -2.99 -5.35
CA ILE A 473 -14.59 -4.44 -5.41
C ILE A 473 -15.10 -4.92 -4.06
N LYS A 474 -16.18 -5.70 -4.07
CA LYS A 474 -16.75 -6.29 -2.86
C LYS A 474 -16.12 -7.66 -2.60
N THR A 475 -15.72 -7.89 -1.37
CA THR A 475 -15.25 -9.20 -0.90
C THR A 475 -16.43 -10.06 -0.48
N HIS A 476 -16.38 -11.36 -0.76
CA HIS A 476 -17.38 -12.32 -0.29
C HIS A 476 -17.18 -12.60 1.20
N VAL A 477 -17.80 -11.77 2.03
CA VAL A 477 -17.91 -12.00 3.47
C VAL A 477 -19.20 -12.75 3.75
N VAL A 478 -19.11 -13.82 4.52
CA VAL A 478 -20.26 -14.60 4.95
C VAL A 478 -21.12 -13.73 5.86
N ASP A 479 -22.40 -13.59 5.52
CA ASP A 479 -23.35 -12.69 6.19
C ASP A 479 -23.53 -13.01 7.68
N GLU A 480 -23.82 -12.01 8.51
CA GLU A 480 -24.02 -12.22 9.96
C GLU A 480 -25.12 -13.24 10.25
N SER A 481 -26.19 -13.25 9.45
CA SER A 481 -27.29 -14.21 9.62
C SER A 481 -26.86 -15.67 9.40
N PHE A 482 -25.75 -15.91 8.70
CA PHE A 482 -25.18 -17.24 8.57
C PHE A 482 -24.70 -17.77 9.93
N TYR A 483 -24.07 -16.93 10.77
CA TYR A 483 -23.54 -17.36 12.07
C TYR A 483 -24.65 -17.55 13.12
N GLU A 484 -25.80 -16.92 12.94
CA GLU A 484 -26.96 -17.04 13.83
C GLU A 484 -27.74 -18.35 13.62
N ARG A 485 -27.63 -18.96 12.44
CA ARG A 485 -28.41 -20.14 12.03
C ARG A 485 -27.69 -21.45 12.34
N ASN A 486 -28.50 -22.51 12.45
CA ASN A 486 -28.01 -23.88 12.49
C ASN A 486 -27.95 -24.43 11.06
N HIS A 487 -26.86 -25.15 10.75
CA HIS A 487 -26.60 -25.67 9.40
C HIS A 487 -26.33 -27.16 9.42
N TYR A 488 -26.83 -27.84 8.40
CA TYR A 488 -26.31 -29.13 7.98
C TYR A 488 -25.16 -28.94 7.00
N ILE A 489 -24.02 -29.55 7.29
CA ILE A 489 -22.86 -29.54 6.39
C ILE A 489 -22.95 -30.77 5.48
N GLN A 490 -23.28 -30.54 4.21
CA GLN A 490 -23.54 -31.58 3.23
C GLN A 490 -22.43 -31.63 2.17
N CYS A 491 -21.95 -32.83 1.84
CA CYS A 491 -21.01 -32.99 0.73
C CYS A 491 -21.73 -32.69 -0.59
N LYS A 492 -21.16 -31.83 -1.42
CA LYS A 492 -21.80 -31.44 -2.68
C LYS A 492 -21.89 -32.59 -3.68
N ASN A 493 -20.80 -33.33 -3.82
CA ASN A 493 -20.67 -34.38 -4.83
C ASN A 493 -21.22 -35.74 -4.33
N LEU A 494 -21.48 -35.84 -3.02
CA LEU A 494 -22.24 -36.92 -2.39
C LEU A 494 -23.46 -36.30 -1.69
N PRO A 495 -24.52 -35.91 -2.44
CA PRO A 495 -25.60 -35.07 -1.91
C PRO A 495 -26.37 -35.75 -0.78
N ASP A 496 -26.38 -37.07 -0.67
CA ASP A 496 -27.02 -37.74 0.45
C ASP A 496 -26.16 -37.73 1.72
N VAL A 497 -24.86 -37.42 1.60
CA VAL A 497 -23.91 -37.48 2.71
C VAL A 497 -23.81 -36.14 3.44
N LYS A 498 -24.13 -36.16 4.73
CA LYS A 498 -24.01 -35.03 5.66
C LYS A 498 -23.03 -35.37 6.78
N LEU A 499 -22.48 -34.36 7.43
CA LEU A 499 -21.69 -34.55 8.65
C LEU A 499 -22.59 -34.77 9.86
N GLN A 500 -22.17 -35.67 10.75
CA GLN A 500 -22.82 -35.91 12.02
C GLN A 500 -21.80 -36.22 13.11
N ILE A 501 -22.05 -35.69 14.32
CA ILE A 501 -21.31 -36.05 15.52
C ILE A 501 -21.89 -37.35 16.10
N LYS A 502 -21.04 -38.28 16.54
CA LYS A 502 -21.53 -39.47 17.25
C LYS A 502 -22.25 -39.06 18.55
N LYS A 503 -23.25 -39.84 18.97
CA LYS A 503 -24.03 -39.57 20.19
C LYS A 503 -23.17 -39.44 21.46
N ASP A 504 -22.04 -40.15 21.50
CA ASP A 504 -21.07 -40.10 22.60
C ASP A 504 -20.11 -38.89 22.53
N GLY A 505 -20.22 -38.04 21.51
CA GLY A 505 -19.37 -36.87 21.30
C GLY A 505 -17.92 -37.21 20.90
N SER A 506 -17.61 -38.46 20.55
CA SER A 506 -16.22 -38.92 20.36
C SER A 506 -15.61 -38.57 18.99
N SER A 507 -16.44 -38.47 17.94
CA SER A 507 -15.98 -38.34 16.56
C SER A 507 -17.03 -37.75 15.63
N ILE A 508 -16.59 -37.25 14.47
CA ILE A 508 -17.44 -36.81 13.36
C ILE A 508 -17.28 -37.78 12.20
N TRP A 509 -18.39 -38.09 11.54
CA TRP A 509 -18.46 -39.02 10.42
C TRP A 509 -19.55 -38.58 9.44
N GLY A 510 -19.58 -39.22 8.29
CA GLY A 510 -20.63 -39.05 7.29
C GLY A 510 -21.89 -39.76 7.71
N THR A 511 -23.03 -39.36 7.19
CA THR A 511 -24.29 -40.07 7.38
C THR A 511 -25.23 -39.72 6.23
N THR A 512 -26.20 -40.60 5.94
CA THR A 512 -27.34 -40.27 5.08
C THR A 512 -28.59 -39.85 5.87
N GLU A 513 -28.54 -40.03 7.19
CA GLU A 513 -29.63 -39.68 8.10
C GLU A 513 -29.63 -38.19 8.41
N THR A 514 -30.82 -37.66 8.72
CA THR A 514 -30.98 -36.29 9.22
C THR A 514 -31.31 -36.38 10.69
N THR A 515 -30.39 -35.94 11.55
CA THR A 515 -30.52 -35.99 13.01
C THR A 515 -30.09 -34.66 13.62
N ASP A 516 -30.49 -34.37 14.86
CA ASP A 516 -30.06 -33.16 15.56
C ASP A 516 -28.53 -33.14 15.83
N TYR A 517 -27.89 -34.31 15.89
CA TYR A 517 -26.43 -34.43 15.97
C TYR A 517 -25.70 -34.04 14.68
N GLY A 518 -26.43 -33.83 13.58
CA GLY A 518 -25.91 -33.30 12.31
C GLY A 518 -26.04 -31.78 12.16
N LYS A 519 -26.58 -31.09 13.17
CA LYS A 519 -26.72 -29.62 13.18
C LYS A 519 -25.46 -28.97 13.75
N PHE A 520 -24.92 -27.99 13.03
CA PHE A 520 -23.72 -27.23 13.43
C PHE A 520 -24.02 -25.74 13.49
N ARG A 521 -23.30 -25.03 14.35
CA ARG A 521 -23.27 -23.57 14.39
C ARG A 521 -21.84 -23.08 14.18
N PHE A 522 -21.72 -21.93 13.52
CA PHE A 522 -20.44 -21.28 13.27
C PHE A 522 -20.27 -20.11 14.23
N GLU A 523 -19.06 -19.92 14.75
CA GLU A 523 -18.73 -18.76 15.56
C GLU A 523 -17.58 -18.00 14.88
N SER A 524 -17.83 -16.76 14.46
CA SER A 524 -16.78 -15.92 13.88
C SER A 524 -15.63 -15.72 14.87
N VAL A 525 -14.40 -15.66 14.35
CA VAL A 525 -13.22 -15.27 15.12
C VAL A 525 -13.09 -13.75 15.08
N GLU A 526 -13.09 -13.13 16.26
CA GLU A 526 -12.98 -11.67 16.40
C GLU A 526 -11.77 -11.11 15.65
N GLY A 527 -12.02 -10.09 14.82
CA GLY A 527 -11.01 -9.42 14.00
C GLY A 527 -10.60 -10.19 12.73
N ARG A 528 -11.26 -11.32 12.44
CA ARG A 528 -11.01 -12.17 11.25
C ARG A 528 -12.28 -12.38 10.42
N GLU A 529 -13.29 -11.53 10.59
CA GLU A 529 -14.58 -11.59 9.91
C GLU A 529 -14.40 -11.48 8.39
N MET A 530 -13.53 -10.55 7.95
CA MET A 530 -13.22 -10.33 6.53
C MET A 530 -12.56 -11.54 5.85
N ASP A 531 -11.98 -12.46 6.61
CA ASP A 531 -11.36 -13.68 6.09
C ASP A 531 -12.29 -14.89 6.12
N ASN A 532 -13.51 -14.74 6.64
CA ASN A 532 -14.45 -15.83 6.93
C ASN A 532 -13.83 -16.93 7.81
N ILE A 533 -13.09 -16.54 8.85
CA ILE A 533 -12.49 -17.47 9.81
C ILE A 533 -13.44 -17.65 10.99
N CYS A 534 -13.73 -18.92 11.31
CA CYS A 534 -14.70 -19.28 12.32
C CYS A 534 -14.33 -20.58 13.06
N TYR A 535 -15.01 -20.83 14.17
CA TYR A 535 -15.09 -22.13 14.81
C TYR A 535 -16.34 -22.87 14.33
N ILE A 536 -16.27 -24.20 14.23
CA ILE A 536 -17.42 -25.05 13.91
C ILE A 536 -17.77 -25.86 15.16
N ARG A 537 -18.98 -25.68 15.69
CA ARG A 537 -19.45 -26.37 16.90
C ARG A 537 -20.78 -27.08 16.69
N SER A 538 -21.07 -28.04 17.56
CA SER A 538 -22.39 -28.69 17.59
C SER A 538 -23.49 -27.69 17.97
N ALA A 539 -24.65 -27.83 17.32
CA ALA A 539 -25.88 -27.15 17.72
C ALA A 539 -26.79 -28.04 18.59
N HIS A 540 -26.41 -29.29 18.86
CA HIS A 540 -27.16 -30.18 19.74
C HIS A 540 -27.03 -29.73 21.20
N ASP A 541 -28.13 -29.70 21.95
CA ASP A 541 -28.19 -29.13 23.31
C ASP A 541 -27.15 -29.74 24.28
N ASP A 542 -27.05 -31.07 24.31
CA ASP A 542 -26.07 -31.78 25.15
C ASP A 542 -24.60 -31.56 24.73
N LEU A 543 -24.36 -31.09 23.50
CA LEU A 543 -23.03 -30.96 22.91
C LEU A 543 -22.69 -29.51 22.52
N THR A 544 -23.44 -28.52 23.00
CA THR A 544 -23.30 -27.10 22.62
C THR A 544 -21.88 -26.52 22.71
N ASN A 545 -21.03 -27.04 23.61
CA ASN A 545 -19.63 -26.63 23.78
C ASN A 545 -18.61 -27.54 23.08
N HIS A 546 -19.03 -28.34 22.10
CA HIS A 546 -18.17 -29.28 21.38
C HIS A 546 -17.83 -28.77 19.98
N TYR A 547 -16.55 -28.72 19.67
CA TYR A 547 -15.97 -28.11 18.48
C TYR A 547 -15.25 -29.14 17.61
N ILE A 548 -15.27 -28.93 16.30
CA ILE A 548 -14.47 -29.71 15.35
C ILE A 548 -13.01 -29.22 15.41
N GLN A 549 -12.09 -30.16 15.64
CA GLN A 549 -10.65 -29.92 15.64
C GLN A 549 -9.93 -30.90 14.70
N MET A 550 -9.01 -30.39 13.88
CA MET A 550 -8.05 -31.15 13.08
C MET A 550 -6.69 -31.21 13.78
N LYS A 551 -6.08 -32.39 13.82
CA LYS A 551 -4.69 -32.60 14.25
C LYS A 551 -3.71 -32.45 13.08
N SER A 552 -2.42 -32.37 13.40
CA SER A 552 -1.34 -32.26 12.40
C SER A 552 -1.32 -33.41 11.39
N ASP A 553 -1.71 -34.62 11.80
CA ASP A 553 -1.84 -35.80 10.91
C ASP A 553 -3.07 -35.74 9.98
N GLY A 554 -3.92 -34.72 10.11
CA GLY A 554 -5.18 -34.59 9.36
C GLY A 554 -6.37 -35.28 10.02
N SER A 555 -6.20 -36.04 11.11
CA SER A 555 -7.33 -36.64 11.81
C SER A 555 -8.23 -35.57 12.43
N CYS A 556 -9.55 -35.68 12.24
CA CYS A 556 -10.52 -34.79 12.85
C CYS A 556 -11.17 -35.45 14.08
N ARG A 557 -11.37 -34.66 15.13
CA ARG A 557 -12.04 -35.08 16.36
C ARG A 557 -12.94 -33.98 16.89
N ILE A 558 -13.75 -34.35 17.88
CA ILE A 558 -14.53 -33.41 18.67
C ILE A 558 -13.80 -33.11 19.97
N VAL A 559 -13.76 -31.84 20.36
CA VAL A 559 -13.19 -31.39 21.62
C VAL A 559 -14.14 -30.45 22.35
N LYS A 560 -14.11 -30.49 23.69
CA LYS A 560 -14.87 -29.57 24.53
C LYS A 560 -14.14 -28.24 24.64
N ASN A 561 -14.88 -27.14 24.56
CA ASN A 561 -14.41 -25.75 24.49
C ASN A 561 -13.63 -25.44 23.21
N ARG A 562 -13.42 -24.14 22.96
CA ARG A 562 -12.66 -23.66 21.80
C ARG A 562 -11.22 -24.17 21.88
N PRO A 563 -10.74 -24.92 20.88
CA PRO A 563 -9.35 -25.34 20.86
C PRO A 563 -8.44 -24.19 20.43
N ASP A 564 -7.26 -24.11 21.05
CA ASP A 564 -6.25 -23.10 20.70
C ASP A 564 -5.63 -23.36 19.31
N GLN A 565 -5.50 -24.64 18.93
CA GLN A 565 -4.94 -25.09 17.65
C GLN A 565 -5.86 -26.11 16.98
N GLY A 566 -5.98 -26.04 15.66
CA GLY A 566 -6.67 -26.99 14.81
C GLY A 566 -8.19 -26.81 14.74
N GLY A 567 -8.79 -25.83 15.41
CA GLY A 567 -10.24 -25.61 15.36
C GLY A 567 -10.69 -24.28 14.76
N LYS A 568 -9.76 -23.49 14.23
CA LYS A 568 -10.09 -22.31 13.41
C LYS A 568 -10.13 -22.75 11.95
N TRP A 569 -11.25 -22.42 11.31
CA TRP A 569 -11.58 -22.86 9.97
C TRP A 569 -11.84 -21.66 9.08
N LYS A 570 -11.26 -21.67 7.89
CA LYS A 570 -11.56 -20.68 6.87
C LYS A 570 -12.57 -21.21 5.88
N LEU A 571 -13.62 -20.41 5.64
CA LEU A 571 -14.66 -20.70 4.66
C LEU A 571 -14.35 -19.94 3.35
N VAL A 572 -14.08 -20.68 2.28
CA VAL A 572 -13.92 -20.08 0.94
C VAL A 572 -15.17 -20.40 0.13
N GLN A 573 -15.96 -19.38 -0.17
CA GLN A 573 -17.17 -19.49 -0.99
C GLN A 573 -16.81 -19.45 -2.48
N ILE A 574 -17.39 -20.36 -3.24
CA ILE A 574 -17.27 -20.45 -4.70
C ILE A 574 -18.65 -20.64 -5.29
N MET A 575 -18.93 -19.94 -6.38
CA MET A 575 -20.20 -20.06 -7.12
C MET A 575 -20.05 -21.09 -8.23
N ILE A 576 -20.86 -22.15 -8.19
CA ILE A 576 -20.87 -23.19 -9.22
C ILE A 576 -22.31 -23.34 -9.70
N HIS A 577 -22.53 -23.05 -10.98
CA HIS A 577 -23.88 -22.95 -11.58
C HIS A 577 -24.82 -22.06 -10.76
N ASN A 578 -24.33 -20.89 -10.31
CA ASN A 578 -25.04 -19.93 -9.47
C ASN A 578 -25.46 -20.44 -8.08
N HIS A 579 -24.94 -21.59 -7.63
CA HIS A 579 -25.15 -22.08 -6.28
C HIS A 579 -23.86 -21.94 -5.45
N PRO A 580 -23.94 -21.38 -4.22
CA PRO A 580 -22.79 -21.27 -3.36
C PRO A 580 -22.33 -22.67 -2.93
N SER A 581 -21.01 -22.86 -2.89
CA SER A 581 -20.35 -24.06 -2.40
C SER A 581 -19.08 -23.63 -1.67
N PHE A 582 -18.67 -24.41 -0.67
CA PHE A 582 -17.65 -23.97 0.27
C PHE A 582 -16.51 -24.96 0.37
N PHE A 583 -15.29 -24.43 0.36
CA PHE A 583 -14.14 -25.11 0.91
C PHE A 583 -13.96 -24.72 2.38
N ILE A 584 -13.66 -25.71 3.21
CA ILE A 584 -13.40 -25.51 4.62
C ILE A 584 -11.96 -25.95 4.88
N SER A 585 -11.07 -25.00 5.16
CA SER A 585 -9.64 -25.26 5.38
C SER A 585 -9.24 -24.99 6.81
N SER A 586 -8.30 -25.79 7.32
CA SER A 586 -7.65 -25.51 8.60
C SER A 586 -6.79 -24.24 8.49
N LEU A 587 -6.88 -23.37 9.49
CA LEU A 587 -6.00 -22.20 9.61
C LEU A 587 -4.58 -22.61 10.04
N ASP A 588 -4.48 -23.55 10.98
CA ASP A 588 -3.21 -23.99 11.56
C ASP A 588 -2.46 -24.98 10.66
N TRP A 589 -3.20 -25.71 9.81
CA TRP A 589 -2.66 -26.72 8.89
C TRP A 589 -2.95 -26.29 7.44
N ARG A 590 -2.23 -25.26 6.98
CA ARG A 590 -2.41 -24.67 5.64
C ARG A 590 -2.37 -25.73 4.54
N GLY A 591 -3.31 -25.64 3.59
CA GLY A 591 -3.44 -26.62 2.50
C GLY A 591 -4.16 -27.91 2.86
N LYS A 592 -4.59 -28.10 4.12
CA LYS A 592 -5.48 -29.20 4.52
C LYS A 592 -6.93 -28.75 4.58
N PHE A 593 -7.77 -29.50 3.88
CA PHE A 593 -9.19 -29.22 3.72
C PHE A 593 -10.04 -30.30 4.37
N LEU A 594 -11.20 -29.93 4.92
CA LEU A 594 -12.18 -30.91 5.35
C LEU A 594 -12.65 -31.76 4.17
N TYR A 595 -12.56 -33.06 4.37
CA TYR A 595 -12.85 -34.07 3.37
C TYR A 595 -13.58 -35.25 4.01
N ILE A 596 -14.51 -35.81 3.25
CA ILE A 596 -15.15 -37.06 3.60
C ILE A 596 -15.19 -38.06 2.46
N GLU A 597 -14.87 -39.31 2.76
CA GLU A 597 -14.81 -40.39 1.78
C GLU A 597 -16.22 -40.91 1.45
N SER A 598 -17.05 -41.20 2.47
CA SER A 598 -18.39 -41.80 2.29
C SER A 598 -19.29 -41.56 3.51
N ALA A 599 -20.53 -42.05 3.43
CA ALA A 599 -21.52 -41.98 4.50
C ALA A 599 -21.18 -42.77 5.77
N THR A 600 -20.10 -43.56 5.80
CA THR A 600 -19.71 -44.38 6.96
C THR A 600 -18.33 -44.05 7.49
N GLU A 601 -17.65 -43.10 6.83
CA GLU A 601 -16.25 -42.78 7.08
C GLU A 601 -16.09 -41.58 7.99
N LYS A 602 -14.96 -41.54 8.70
CA LYS A 602 -14.62 -40.43 9.59
C LYS A 602 -14.26 -39.19 8.77
N LEU A 603 -14.61 -38.03 9.31
CA LEU A 603 -14.12 -36.76 8.79
C LEU A 603 -12.59 -36.70 8.92
N LYS A 604 -11.91 -36.24 7.87
CA LYS A 604 -10.46 -36.04 7.86
C LYS A 604 -10.09 -34.73 7.16
N GLY A 605 -8.87 -34.29 7.40
CA GLY A 605 -8.17 -33.26 6.67
C GLY A 605 -7.32 -33.90 5.58
N GLU A 606 -7.46 -33.39 4.37
CA GLU A 606 -6.80 -33.94 3.18
C GLU A 606 -6.19 -32.82 2.33
N GLU A 607 -5.16 -33.14 1.56
CA GLU A 607 -4.51 -32.17 0.66
C GLU A 607 -5.35 -31.92 -0.61
N TYR A 608 -5.15 -30.76 -1.23
CA TYR A 608 -5.98 -30.25 -2.33
C TYR A 608 -6.22 -31.25 -3.47
N PHE A 609 -5.19 -31.97 -3.95
CA PHE A 609 -5.32 -32.88 -5.09
C PHE A 609 -6.35 -33.99 -4.85
N ASN A 610 -6.45 -34.49 -3.62
CA ASN A 610 -7.41 -35.53 -3.24
C ASN A 610 -8.78 -34.94 -2.85
N MET A 611 -8.86 -33.63 -2.63
CA MET A 611 -10.04 -32.95 -2.11
C MET A 611 -11.08 -32.61 -3.19
N MET A 612 -10.66 -32.37 -4.43
CA MET A 612 -11.48 -31.85 -5.54
C MET A 612 -12.78 -32.62 -5.78
N GLU A 613 -12.83 -33.90 -5.42
CA GLU A 613 -14.01 -34.73 -5.57
C GLU A 613 -14.96 -34.71 -4.37
N ARG A 614 -14.49 -34.58 -3.12
CA ARG A 614 -15.37 -34.80 -1.93
C ARG A 614 -15.18 -33.82 -0.77
N GLY A 615 -14.31 -32.81 -0.90
CA GLY A 615 -14.16 -31.75 0.10
C GLY A 615 -14.95 -30.46 -0.19
N LEU A 616 -15.86 -30.48 -1.17
CA LEU A 616 -16.71 -29.34 -1.48
C LEU A 616 -18.05 -29.46 -0.75
N TRP A 617 -18.41 -28.43 0.02
CA TRP A 617 -19.53 -28.46 0.95
C TRP A 617 -20.68 -27.53 0.54
N LYS A 618 -21.89 -27.91 0.93
CA LYS A 618 -23.10 -27.08 0.89
C LYS A 618 -23.65 -26.96 2.30
N PHE A 619 -24.08 -25.77 2.68
CA PHE A 619 -24.80 -25.54 3.92
C PHE A 619 -26.30 -25.56 3.63
N ARG A 620 -27.04 -26.43 4.33
CA ARG A 620 -28.51 -26.42 4.31
C ARG A 620 -29.03 -25.89 5.63
N GLU A 621 -29.87 -24.88 5.56
CA GLU A 621 -30.53 -24.32 6.72
C GLU A 621 -31.62 -25.27 7.22
N ASP A 622 -31.79 -25.26 8.53
CA ASP A 622 -32.92 -25.90 9.20
C ASP A 622 -34.14 -24.97 9.07
N PHE A 623 -35.09 -25.29 8.19
CA PHE A 623 -36.28 -24.45 7.95
C PHE A 623 -37.36 -24.60 9.03
N GLU A 624 -37.09 -25.26 10.16
CA GLU A 624 -38.10 -25.58 11.18
C GLU A 624 -38.39 -24.45 12.21
N THR A 625 -37.95 -23.20 12.02
CA THR A 625 -38.21 -22.12 13.01
C THR A 625 -39.03 -20.91 12.55
N TYR A 626 -39.78 -21.00 11.45
CA TYR A 626 -40.84 -20.02 11.12
C TYR A 626 -42.08 -20.71 10.55
N MET A 627 -42.82 -21.44 11.38
CA MET A 627 -44.27 -21.60 11.28
C MET A 627 -44.91 -21.48 12.65
#